data_AF-A0A2V7V057-F1
#
_entry.id   AF-A0A2V7V057-F1
#
_cell.length_a   1.000
_cell.length_b   1.000
_cell.length_c   1.000
_cell.angle_alpha   90.00
_cell.angle_beta   90.00
_cell.angle_gamma   90.00
#
_symmetry.space_group_name_H-M   'P 1'
#
loop_
_entity.id
_entity.type
_entity.pdbx_description
1 polymer ?
#
loop_
_entity_poly.entity_id
_entity_poly.type
_entity_poly.pdbx_seq_one_letter_code
_entity_poly.pdbx_strand_id
1 'polypeptide(L)'
;FRGLLPGTSFNGSTIQRQQLLRPFPEFGNLRTDRYDGTSLYNSGQFRVEKRFSGGYSLLLAYTISRSTERFSRLNNTDTALEERLADADIPHRFAASGIWELPFGKGRRVELGGVARALLGGWSVQGIYNLQSGRPLTFGNVYYRGDPGKLKADWSNVDRTSGVDDPAKQRADQRIRLANNIRAFPSRPGIRSQPVQFLDASLIKTVSFNRSVRLQLRLEAINALNHAIFAIPNLDPTSSNFGKTTSQFNIPRNYQLAAKLIF
;
A
#
# COMPACT_ATOMS: atom_id res chain seq x y z
N PHE A 1 -35.33 16.73 -29.30
CA PHE A 1 -34.32 15.65 -29.26
C PHE A 1 -34.78 14.37 -29.95
N ARG A 2 -36.04 13.91 -29.77
CA ARG A 2 -36.59 12.73 -30.49
C ARG A 2 -36.46 12.92 -32.01
N GLY A 3 -35.79 11.99 -32.68
CA GLY A 3 -35.49 12.00 -34.11
C GLY A 3 -34.23 12.78 -34.52
N LEU A 4 -33.64 13.58 -33.63
CA LEU A 4 -32.51 14.47 -33.95
C LEU A 4 -31.14 13.92 -33.53
N LEU A 5 -31.09 12.98 -32.58
CA LEU A 5 -29.84 12.39 -32.07
C LEU A 5 -29.94 10.85 -31.96
N PRO A 6 -30.13 10.13 -33.08
CA PRO A 6 -30.28 8.68 -33.07
C PRO A 6 -29.08 7.97 -32.42
N GLY A 7 -29.34 6.88 -31.67
CA GLY A 7 -28.31 6.11 -30.96
C GLY A 7 -27.86 6.70 -29.62
N THR A 8 -28.40 7.84 -29.19
CA THR A 8 -28.08 8.46 -27.89
C THR A 8 -29.21 8.29 -26.86
N SER A 9 -28.92 8.55 -25.58
CA SER A 9 -29.91 8.58 -24.50
C SER A 9 -30.95 9.71 -24.64
N PHE A 10 -30.78 10.61 -25.61
CA PHE A 10 -31.71 11.72 -25.92
C PHE A 10 -32.78 11.35 -26.96
N ASN A 11 -32.74 10.14 -27.51
CA ASN A 11 -33.69 9.69 -28.54
C ASN A 11 -34.76 8.72 -28.00
N GLY A 12 -34.80 8.49 -26.69
CA GLY A 12 -35.81 7.65 -26.04
C GLY A 12 -37.16 8.37 -25.87
N SER A 13 -38.23 7.59 -25.67
CA SER A 13 -39.53 8.11 -25.24
C SER A 13 -39.49 8.73 -23.84
N THR A 14 -38.50 8.34 -23.04
CA THR A 14 -38.21 8.90 -21.72
C THR A 14 -36.75 9.32 -21.68
N ILE A 15 -36.48 10.58 -21.34
CA ILE A 15 -35.13 11.13 -21.17
C ILE A 15 -34.92 11.42 -19.69
N GLN A 16 -33.78 11.01 -19.13
CA GLN A 16 -33.48 11.30 -17.74
C GLN A 16 -33.38 12.82 -17.53
N ARG A 17 -34.07 13.37 -16.52
CA ARG A 17 -34.07 14.82 -16.22
C ARG A 17 -32.65 15.41 -16.15
N GLN A 18 -31.70 14.69 -15.58
CA GLN A 18 -30.31 15.14 -15.49
C GLN A 18 -29.69 15.47 -16.85
N GLN A 19 -30.07 14.75 -17.92
CA GLN A 19 -29.56 14.99 -19.27
C GLN A 19 -30.11 16.29 -19.87
N LEU A 20 -31.34 16.66 -19.52
CA LEU A 20 -31.96 17.93 -19.93
C LEU A 20 -31.43 19.14 -19.18
N LEU A 21 -30.83 18.93 -18.00
CA LEU A 21 -30.23 19.99 -17.18
C LEU A 21 -28.77 20.28 -17.55
N ARG A 22 -28.17 19.51 -18.47
CA ARG A 22 -26.80 19.74 -18.93
C ARG A 22 -26.77 20.96 -19.86
N PRO A 23 -25.74 21.81 -19.78
CA PRO A 23 -25.46 22.76 -20.84
C PRO A 23 -25.17 22.02 -22.15
N PHE A 24 -25.77 22.49 -23.26
CA PHE A 24 -25.58 21.95 -24.61
C PHE A 24 -25.73 20.41 -24.70
N PRO A 25 -26.88 19.86 -24.26
CA PRO A 25 -27.10 18.42 -24.15
C PRO A 25 -26.97 17.66 -25.48
N GLU A 26 -27.16 18.35 -26.60
CA GLU A 26 -27.05 17.83 -27.96
C GLU A 26 -25.66 17.25 -28.30
N PHE A 27 -24.60 17.72 -27.65
CA PHE A 27 -23.23 17.22 -27.88
C PHE A 27 -22.89 15.98 -27.05
N GLY A 28 -23.82 15.49 -26.21
CA GLY A 28 -23.60 14.28 -25.41
C GLY A 28 -22.41 14.39 -24.46
N ASN A 29 -21.51 13.40 -24.48
CA ASN A 29 -20.33 13.40 -23.61
C ASN A 29 -19.13 14.00 -24.36
N LEU A 30 -18.66 15.15 -23.87
CA LEU A 30 -17.43 15.78 -24.34
C LEU A 30 -16.26 15.29 -23.49
N ARG A 31 -15.21 14.79 -24.15
CA ARG A 31 -13.92 14.51 -23.52
C ARG A 31 -13.01 15.71 -23.78
N THR A 32 -12.42 16.23 -22.71
CA THR A 32 -11.43 17.32 -22.81
C THR A 32 -10.17 16.87 -22.09
N ASP A 33 -9.03 17.00 -22.76
CA ASP A 33 -7.73 16.85 -22.12
C ASP A 33 -7.24 18.23 -21.68
N ARG A 34 -6.79 18.32 -20.43
CA ARG A 34 -6.27 19.56 -19.83
C ARG A 34 -4.94 19.26 -19.18
N TYR A 35 -4.02 20.22 -19.28
CA TYR A 35 -2.66 20.13 -18.78
C TYR A 35 -2.41 21.17 -17.68
N ASP A 36 -3.44 21.46 -16.88
CA ASP A 36 -3.46 22.44 -15.80
C ASP A 36 -3.18 21.82 -14.41
N GLY A 37 -2.76 20.55 -14.39
CA GLY A 37 -2.48 19.81 -13.16
C GLY A 37 -1.10 20.10 -12.56
N THR A 38 -0.98 19.94 -11.24
CA THR A 38 0.28 20.05 -10.50
C THR A 38 0.49 18.88 -9.54
N SER A 39 1.76 18.59 -9.26
CA SER A 39 2.18 17.62 -8.25
C SER A 39 3.37 18.19 -7.50
N LEU A 40 3.39 18.03 -6.18
CA LEU A 40 4.43 18.53 -5.30
C LEU A 40 4.91 17.39 -4.41
N TYR A 41 6.23 17.17 -4.36
CA TYR A 41 6.85 16.17 -3.51
C TYR A 41 7.99 16.80 -2.72
N ASN A 42 7.87 16.81 -1.39
CA ASN A 42 8.90 17.27 -0.47
C ASN A 42 9.42 16.06 0.31
N SER A 43 10.74 15.88 0.42
CA SER A 43 11.30 14.74 1.16
C SER A 43 12.65 15.01 1.80
N GLY A 44 12.93 14.28 2.89
CA GLY A 44 14.25 14.09 3.46
C GLY A 44 14.63 12.62 3.43
N GLN A 45 15.89 12.32 3.10
CA GLN A 45 16.39 10.95 2.96
C GLN A 45 17.65 10.76 3.81
N PHE A 46 17.69 9.68 4.56
CA PHE A 46 18.77 9.33 5.47
C PHE A 46 19.26 7.93 5.14
N ARG A 47 20.57 7.75 5.05
CA ARG A 47 21.20 6.47 4.76
C ARG A 47 22.36 6.23 5.71
N VAL A 48 22.38 5.05 6.30
CA VAL A 48 23.51 4.56 7.10
C VAL A 48 24.00 3.26 6.46
N GLU A 49 25.28 3.24 6.11
CA GLU A 49 25.92 2.06 5.54
C GLU A 49 27.10 1.66 6.41
N LYS A 50 27.05 0.42 6.88
CA LYS A 50 28.23 -0.27 7.39
C LYS A 50 28.67 -1.28 6.34
N ARG A 51 29.82 -0.98 5.72
CA ARG A 51 30.52 -1.92 4.84
C ARG A 51 30.90 -3.19 5.61
N PHE A 52 31.06 -4.29 4.87
CA PHE A 52 31.35 -5.57 5.47
C PHE A 52 32.66 -5.54 6.25
N SER A 53 32.57 -5.71 7.57
CA SER A 53 33.71 -5.72 8.48
C SER A 53 33.32 -6.47 9.75
N GLY A 54 34.28 -7.23 10.32
CA GLY A 54 34.02 -8.01 11.53
C GLY A 54 32.92 -9.07 11.38
N GLY A 55 32.63 -9.53 10.15
CA GLY A 55 31.65 -10.58 9.86
C GLY A 55 30.24 -10.11 9.52
N TYR A 56 29.97 -8.80 9.39
CA TYR A 56 28.64 -8.32 9.02
C TYR A 56 28.65 -7.03 8.21
N SER A 57 27.60 -6.82 7.42
CA SER A 57 27.26 -5.54 6.79
C SER A 57 25.81 -5.18 7.07
N LEU A 58 25.53 -3.88 7.05
CA LEU A 58 24.20 -3.32 7.32
C LEU A 58 23.96 -2.10 6.43
N LEU A 59 22.78 -2.01 5.86
CA LEU A 59 22.27 -0.84 5.16
C LEU A 59 20.92 -0.46 5.77
N LEU A 60 20.82 0.77 6.27
CA LEU A 60 19.59 1.37 6.73
C LEU A 60 19.27 2.57 5.84
N ALA A 61 18.02 2.66 5.39
CA ALA A 61 17.51 3.78 4.61
C ALA A 61 16.18 4.24 5.19
N TYR A 62 16.03 5.55 5.39
CA TYR A 62 14.81 6.16 5.86
C TYR A 62 14.46 7.37 4.99
N THR A 63 13.21 7.42 4.54
CA THR A 63 12.65 8.56 3.82
C THR A 63 11.46 9.09 4.58
N ILE A 64 11.48 10.39 4.87
CA ILE A 64 10.32 11.14 5.30
C ILE A 64 9.86 12.01 4.14
N SER A 65 8.56 11.98 3.80
CA SER A 65 8.07 12.71 2.64
C SER A 65 6.64 13.21 2.80
N ARG A 66 6.24 14.12 1.90
CA ARG A 66 4.85 14.49 1.67
C ARG A 66 4.65 14.79 0.19
N SER A 67 3.69 14.11 -0.41
CA SER A 67 3.27 14.26 -1.80
C SER A 67 1.83 14.75 -1.88
N THR A 68 1.62 15.86 -2.58
CA THR A 68 0.29 16.40 -2.89
C THR A 68 0.12 16.56 -4.39
N GLU A 69 -1.13 16.54 -4.83
CA GLU A 69 -1.50 16.67 -6.24
C GLU A 69 -2.76 17.51 -6.41
N ARG A 70 -2.85 18.15 -7.59
CA ARG A 70 -4.03 18.84 -8.11
C ARG A 70 -4.15 18.46 -9.57
N PHE A 71 -4.95 17.45 -9.92
CA PHE A 71 -5.14 17.09 -11.33
C PHE A 71 -6.57 16.73 -11.71
N SER A 72 -7.46 16.55 -10.72
CA SER A 72 -8.88 16.35 -10.97
C SER A 72 -9.68 17.34 -10.15
N ARG A 73 -10.85 17.70 -10.66
CA ARG A 73 -11.84 18.47 -9.92
C ARG A 73 -12.64 17.54 -9.01
N LEU A 74 -13.16 18.07 -7.90
CA LEU A 74 -14.06 17.30 -7.04
C LEU A 74 -15.39 17.05 -7.75
N ASN A 75 -15.88 18.07 -8.46
CA ASN A 75 -17.01 18.01 -9.38
C ASN A 75 -16.59 18.56 -10.75
N ASN A 76 -17.13 18.00 -11.83
CA ASN A 76 -16.81 18.45 -13.19
C ASN A 76 -17.11 19.96 -13.41
N THR A 77 -18.10 20.48 -12.69
CA THR A 77 -18.53 21.89 -12.71
C THR A 77 -17.64 22.82 -11.89
N ASP A 78 -16.74 22.30 -11.04
CA ASP A 78 -15.87 23.14 -10.22
C ASP A 78 -14.88 23.91 -11.09
N THR A 79 -14.55 25.13 -10.70
CA THR A 79 -13.60 25.97 -11.42
C THR A 79 -12.15 25.59 -11.13
N ALA A 80 -11.88 25.08 -9.92
CA ALA A 80 -10.55 24.71 -9.43
C ALA A 80 -10.35 23.19 -9.37
N LEU A 81 -9.09 22.77 -9.49
CA LEU A 81 -8.67 21.40 -9.21
C LEU A 81 -8.66 21.16 -7.69
N GLU A 82 -9.03 19.94 -7.28
CA GLU A 82 -8.98 19.53 -5.89
C GLU A 82 -7.52 19.34 -5.46
N GLU A 83 -7.11 19.99 -4.38
CA GLU A 83 -5.86 19.68 -3.70
C GLU A 83 -6.04 18.52 -2.74
N ARG A 84 -5.20 17.49 -2.91
CA ARG A 84 -5.25 16.28 -2.11
C ARG A 84 -3.88 15.65 -1.96
N LEU A 85 -3.78 14.67 -1.06
CA LEU A 85 -2.62 13.79 -1.02
C LEU A 85 -2.52 12.98 -2.32
N ALA A 86 -1.30 12.81 -2.81
CA ALA A 86 -1.07 11.97 -3.97
C ALA A 86 -1.33 10.49 -3.66
N ASP A 87 -1.73 9.70 -4.65
CA ASP A 87 -1.98 8.26 -4.44
C ASP A 87 -0.72 7.51 -3.95
N ALA A 88 0.44 7.95 -4.43
CA ALA A 88 1.74 7.40 -4.09
C ALA A 88 2.35 8.00 -2.80
N ASP A 89 1.62 8.84 -2.08
CA ASP A 89 2.12 9.50 -0.88
C ASP A 89 2.36 8.50 0.27
N ILE A 90 3.63 8.31 0.63
CA ILE A 90 4.08 7.44 1.71
C ILE A 90 4.96 8.27 2.65
N PRO A 91 4.40 8.81 3.76
CA PRO A 91 5.11 9.79 4.56
C PRO A 91 6.36 9.26 5.26
N HIS A 92 6.35 8.00 5.66
CA HIS A 92 7.49 7.35 6.29
C HIS A 92 7.76 6.03 5.58
N ARG A 93 9.00 5.85 5.13
CA ARG A 93 9.50 4.59 4.57
C ARG A 93 10.86 4.27 5.17
N PHE A 94 10.95 3.12 5.79
CA PHE A 94 12.15 2.56 6.37
C PHE A 94 12.47 1.23 5.70
N ALA A 95 13.72 1.06 5.29
CA ALA A 95 14.24 -0.19 4.79
C ALA A 95 15.56 -0.50 5.51
N ALA A 96 15.70 -1.74 5.97
CA ALA A 96 16.93 -2.26 6.54
C ALA A 96 17.30 -3.55 5.80
N SER A 97 18.58 -3.72 5.49
CA SER A 97 19.10 -4.98 4.98
C SER A 97 20.46 -5.28 5.57
N GLY A 98 20.76 -6.55 5.80
CA GLY A 98 22.04 -6.93 6.36
C GLY A 98 22.33 -8.41 6.20
N ILE A 99 23.62 -8.72 6.30
CA ILE A 99 24.13 -10.08 6.40
C ILE A 99 25.07 -10.14 7.60
N TRP A 100 24.95 -11.22 8.38
CA TRP A 100 25.83 -11.53 9.49
C TRP A 100 26.33 -12.96 9.35
N GLU A 101 27.63 -13.11 9.14
CA GLU A 101 28.34 -14.38 9.26
C GLU A 101 28.59 -14.67 10.74
N LEU A 102 28.05 -15.79 11.23
CA LEU A 102 28.15 -16.13 12.64
C LEU A 102 29.62 -16.33 13.05
N PRO A 103 29.99 -15.96 14.29
CA PRO A 103 31.38 -15.88 14.72
C PRO A 103 32.04 -17.25 15.00
N PHE A 104 31.45 -18.36 14.54
CA PHE A 104 31.88 -19.72 14.88
C PHE A 104 32.66 -20.38 13.74
N GLY A 105 33.75 -21.07 14.09
CA GLY A 105 34.53 -21.91 13.16
C GLY A 105 35.98 -21.45 12.98
N LYS A 106 36.69 -22.09 12.05
CA LYS A 106 38.12 -21.84 11.83
C LYS A 106 38.36 -20.41 11.34
N GLY A 107 39.27 -19.68 12.00
CA GLY A 107 39.59 -18.29 11.65
C GLY A 107 38.47 -17.28 11.95
N ARG A 108 37.52 -17.64 12.82
CA ARG A 108 36.47 -16.75 13.33
C ARG A 108 36.75 -16.38 14.80
N ARG A 109 35.94 -15.48 15.37
CA ARG A 109 36.11 -15.01 16.77
C ARG A 109 36.00 -16.15 17.79
N VAL A 110 35.16 -17.14 17.52
CA VAL A 110 35.00 -18.34 18.36
C VAL A 110 35.48 -19.53 17.54
N GLU A 111 36.70 -19.99 17.85
CA GLU A 111 37.30 -21.13 17.18
C GLU A 111 36.71 -22.43 17.72
N LEU A 112 36.23 -23.29 16.81
CA LEU A 112 35.65 -24.59 17.13
C LEU A 112 36.45 -25.70 16.44
N GLY A 113 36.63 -26.82 17.15
CA GLY A 113 37.24 -28.04 16.64
C GLY A 113 36.23 -29.14 16.29
N GLY A 114 36.70 -30.17 15.58
CA GLY A 114 35.98 -31.43 15.38
C GLY A 114 34.53 -31.29 14.89
N VAL A 115 33.63 -32.03 15.54
CA VAL A 115 32.20 -32.09 15.22
C VAL A 115 31.50 -30.75 15.46
N ALA A 116 31.85 -30.03 16.53
CA ALA A 116 31.26 -28.72 16.83
C ALA A 116 31.49 -27.73 15.68
N ARG A 117 32.67 -27.76 15.05
CA ARG A 117 32.97 -26.96 13.85
C ARG A 117 32.09 -27.33 12.66
N ALA A 118 31.92 -28.64 12.41
CA ALA A 118 31.11 -29.12 11.29
C ALA A 118 29.64 -28.66 11.42
N LEU A 119 29.10 -28.69 12.64
CA LEU A 119 27.71 -28.31 12.92
C LEU A 119 27.52 -26.79 12.98
N LEU A 120 28.39 -26.06 13.69
CA LEU A 120 28.18 -24.64 14.03
C LEU A 120 28.97 -23.65 13.14
N GLY A 121 29.94 -24.10 12.34
CA GLY A 121 30.73 -23.22 11.49
C GLY A 121 30.05 -22.86 10.16
N GLY A 122 30.35 -21.69 9.60
CA GLY A 122 29.93 -21.36 8.21
C GLY A 122 28.45 -21.01 8.05
N TRP A 123 27.75 -20.70 9.14
CA TRP A 123 26.40 -20.14 9.10
C TRP A 123 26.44 -18.63 8.82
N SER A 124 25.50 -18.14 8.03
CA SER A 124 25.19 -16.73 7.91
C SER A 124 23.68 -16.50 7.95
N VAL A 125 23.30 -15.36 8.50
CA VAL A 125 21.92 -14.88 8.54
C VAL A 125 21.82 -13.65 7.66
N GLN A 126 20.76 -13.56 6.85
CA GLN A 126 20.43 -12.35 6.12
C GLN A 126 19.01 -11.92 6.46
N GLY A 127 18.76 -10.62 6.38
CA GLY A 127 17.44 -10.07 6.59
C GLY A 127 17.23 -8.83 5.73
N ILE A 128 16.01 -8.69 5.22
CA ILE A 128 15.50 -7.46 4.60
C ILE A 128 14.20 -7.11 5.32
N TYR A 129 14.18 -5.96 5.96
CA TYR A 129 13.02 -5.44 6.66
C TYR A 129 12.53 -4.18 5.97
N ASN A 130 11.25 -4.14 5.66
CA ASN A 130 10.58 -2.96 5.13
C ASN A 130 9.46 -2.56 6.07
N LEU A 131 9.39 -1.27 6.38
CA LEU A 131 8.29 -0.65 7.12
C LEU A 131 7.90 0.64 6.40
N GLN A 132 6.63 0.80 6.06
CA GLN A 132 6.15 2.04 5.46
C GLN A 132 4.73 2.38 5.91
N SER A 133 4.45 3.68 5.92
CA SER A 133 3.08 4.17 6.10
C SER A 133 2.16 3.65 5.00
N GLY A 134 0.87 3.51 5.31
CA GLY A 134 -0.13 3.21 4.30
C GLY A 134 -0.35 4.35 3.32
N ARG A 135 -0.79 4.00 2.12
CA ARG A 135 -1.22 4.95 1.10
C ARG A 135 -2.56 5.60 1.46
N PRO A 136 -2.82 6.85 1.05
CA PRO A 136 -4.13 7.48 1.20
C PRO A 136 -5.25 6.64 0.56
N LEU A 137 -6.42 6.64 1.20
CA LEU A 137 -7.62 5.99 0.67
C LEU A 137 -8.41 6.97 -0.20
N THR A 138 -8.73 6.54 -1.41
CA THR A 138 -9.48 7.33 -2.39
C THR A 138 -10.96 6.94 -2.35
N PHE A 139 -11.82 7.85 -1.93
CA PHE A 139 -13.26 7.66 -1.89
C PHE A 139 -13.88 8.00 -3.23
N GLY A 140 -14.80 7.15 -3.69
CA GLY A 140 -15.63 7.41 -4.87
C GLY A 140 -16.62 8.56 -4.65
N ASN A 141 -17.61 8.68 -5.54
CA ASN A 141 -18.73 9.60 -5.33
C ASN A 141 -19.61 9.10 -4.18
N VAL A 142 -19.30 9.52 -2.95
CA VAL A 142 -19.97 9.09 -1.74
C VAL A 142 -20.75 10.23 -1.11
N TYR A 143 -21.93 9.92 -0.58
CA TYR A 143 -22.66 10.79 0.32
C TYR A 143 -22.39 10.36 1.76
N TYR A 144 -21.71 11.20 2.53
CA TYR A 144 -21.33 10.90 3.91
C TYR A 144 -22.01 11.89 4.86
N ARG A 145 -22.82 11.39 5.80
CA ARG A 145 -23.59 12.23 6.74
C ARG A 145 -22.87 12.57 8.03
N GLY A 146 -21.78 11.89 8.33
CA GLY A 146 -20.94 12.19 9.49
C GLY A 146 -19.91 13.27 9.19
N ASP A 147 -19.11 13.59 10.19
CA ASP A 147 -17.94 14.46 10.06
C ASP A 147 -16.74 13.69 9.47
N PRO A 148 -16.25 14.05 8.27
CA PRO A 148 -15.08 13.41 7.67
C PRO A 148 -13.82 13.48 8.54
N GLY A 149 -13.66 14.53 9.36
CA GLY A 149 -12.53 14.69 10.28
C GLY A 149 -12.56 13.70 11.44
N LYS A 150 -13.71 13.07 11.70
CA LYS A 150 -13.84 12.00 12.70
C LYS A 150 -13.55 10.62 12.15
N LEU A 151 -13.43 10.45 10.83
CA LEU A 151 -13.03 9.18 10.24
C LEU A 151 -11.58 8.87 10.60
N LYS A 152 -11.38 7.76 11.31
CA LYS A 152 -10.05 7.26 11.67
C LYS A 152 -9.85 5.87 11.11
N ALA A 153 -8.65 5.58 10.61
CA ALA A 153 -8.25 4.21 10.35
C ALA A 153 -7.53 3.66 11.58
N ASP A 154 -8.19 2.75 12.29
CA ASP A 154 -7.58 1.96 13.33
C ASP A 154 -7.27 0.57 12.79
N TRP A 155 -5.98 0.25 12.72
CA TRP A 155 -5.47 -1.04 12.28
C TRP A 155 -4.99 -1.92 13.44
N SER A 156 -5.14 -1.45 14.69
CA SER A 156 -4.78 -2.19 15.90
C SER A 156 -5.86 -3.17 16.34
N ASN A 157 -7.12 -2.90 16.00
CA ASN A 157 -8.24 -3.82 16.10
C ASN A 157 -8.75 -4.12 14.69
N VAL A 158 -8.88 -5.39 14.33
CA VAL A 158 -9.24 -5.90 12.98
C VAL A 158 -10.60 -5.39 12.47
N ASP A 159 -11.35 -4.67 13.31
CA ASP A 159 -12.60 -4.02 12.97
C ASP A 159 -12.60 -2.58 13.49
N ARG A 160 -12.56 -1.60 12.57
CA ARG A 160 -13.41 -0.38 12.51
C ARG A 160 -12.62 0.85 12.06
N THR A 161 -13.01 1.43 10.93
CA THR A 161 -12.98 2.90 10.82
C THR A 161 -14.23 3.46 11.50
N SER A 162 -14.10 3.95 12.73
CA SER A 162 -15.21 4.60 13.43
C SER A 162 -15.40 6.03 12.89
N GLY A 163 -16.65 6.45 12.70
CA GLY A 163 -16.92 7.83 12.26
C GLY A 163 -18.34 8.13 11.81
N VAL A 164 -19.19 7.13 11.57
CA VAL A 164 -20.59 7.37 11.18
C VAL A 164 -21.44 7.62 12.44
N ASP A 165 -22.22 8.70 12.47
CA ASP A 165 -23.11 9.04 13.61
C ASP A 165 -24.20 7.96 13.83
N ASP A 166 -24.62 7.27 12.76
CA ASP A 166 -25.40 6.01 12.80
C ASP A 166 -25.27 5.24 11.46
N PRO A 167 -24.39 4.22 11.38
CA PRO A 167 -24.21 3.42 10.17
C PRO A 167 -25.49 2.71 9.69
N ALA A 168 -26.44 2.39 10.57
CA ALA A 168 -27.68 1.74 10.14
C ALA A 168 -28.61 2.73 9.43
N LYS A 169 -28.79 3.93 10.01
CA LYS A 169 -29.60 4.99 9.37
C LYS A 169 -29.00 5.47 8.05
N GLN A 170 -27.68 5.62 7.97
CA GLN A 170 -27.05 6.02 6.71
C GLN A 170 -27.27 4.97 5.62
N ARG A 171 -27.08 3.68 5.93
CA ARG A 171 -27.35 2.59 4.98
C ARG A 171 -28.81 2.53 4.54
N ALA A 172 -29.75 2.79 5.45
CA ALA A 172 -31.18 2.71 5.17
C ALA A 172 -31.74 3.92 4.40
N ASP A 173 -31.03 5.05 4.34
CA ASP A 173 -31.57 6.25 3.71
C ASP A 173 -31.47 6.22 2.18
N GLN A 174 -32.61 6.06 1.52
CA GLN A 174 -32.71 6.02 0.06
C GLN A 174 -32.41 7.38 -0.60
N ARG A 175 -32.54 8.51 0.11
CA ARG A 175 -32.34 9.86 -0.45
C ARG A 175 -30.88 10.14 -0.81
N ILE A 176 -29.95 9.35 -0.27
CA ILE A 176 -28.51 9.51 -0.48
C ILE A 176 -27.92 8.45 -1.41
N ARG A 177 -28.74 7.51 -1.89
CA ARG A 177 -28.36 6.47 -2.87
C ARG A 177 -28.51 7.03 -4.29
N LEU A 178 -27.79 8.11 -4.56
CA LEU A 178 -27.85 8.82 -5.83
C LEU A 178 -26.77 8.30 -6.77
N ALA A 179 -27.14 7.99 -8.02
CA ALA A 179 -26.17 7.65 -9.05
C ALA A 179 -25.26 8.84 -9.40
N ASN A 180 -25.81 10.06 -9.32
CA ASN A 180 -25.11 11.32 -9.53
C ASN A 180 -25.56 12.34 -8.49
N ASN A 181 -24.62 13.05 -7.90
CA ASN A 181 -24.87 14.14 -6.97
C ASN A 181 -23.70 15.12 -7.02
N ILE A 182 -23.93 16.35 -6.57
CA ILE A 182 -22.81 17.24 -6.24
C ILE A 182 -22.09 16.62 -5.05
N ARG A 183 -20.80 16.40 -5.21
CA ARG A 183 -19.91 15.85 -4.22
C ARG A 183 -19.40 16.98 -3.33
N ALA A 184 -19.67 16.86 -2.03
CA ALA A 184 -19.09 17.71 -0.99
C ALA A 184 -18.01 16.98 -0.19
N PHE A 185 -18.03 15.65 -0.16
CA PHE A 185 -17.05 14.83 0.55
C PHE A 185 -15.71 14.81 -0.19
N PRO A 186 -14.55 15.07 0.44
CA PRO A 186 -13.24 15.05 -0.23
C PRO A 186 -12.93 13.70 -0.90
N SER A 187 -12.15 13.68 -1.98
CA SER A 187 -11.67 12.42 -2.57
C SER A 187 -10.70 11.66 -1.69
N ARG A 188 -9.86 12.38 -0.94
CA ARG A 188 -8.93 11.80 0.02
C ARG A 188 -8.95 12.63 1.32
N PRO A 189 -9.80 12.28 2.30
CA PRO A 189 -9.93 13.01 3.56
C PRO A 189 -8.72 12.82 4.52
N GLY A 190 -7.61 12.24 4.06
CA GLY A 190 -6.41 11.99 4.88
C GLY A 190 -6.35 10.61 5.54
N ILE A 191 -7.36 9.76 5.36
CA ILE A 191 -7.37 8.38 5.85
C ILE A 191 -6.42 7.53 5.01
N ARG A 192 -5.71 6.60 5.64
CA ARG A 192 -4.72 5.72 4.99
C ARG A 192 -5.04 4.25 5.18
N SER A 193 -4.60 3.46 4.21
CA SER A 193 -4.51 2.00 4.30
C SER A 193 -3.58 1.55 5.45
N GLN A 194 -3.54 0.25 5.73
CA GLN A 194 -2.69 -0.31 6.76
C GLN A 194 -1.21 0.02 6.47
N PRO A 195 -0.41 0.37 7.49
CA PRO A 195 1.03 0.37 7.35
C PRO A 195 1.53 -1.00 6.86
N VAL A 196 2.45 -0.98 5.92
CA VAL A 196 3.05 -2.19 5.36
C VAL A 196 4.31 -2.49 6.15
N GLN A 197 4.37 -3.69 6.72
CA GLN A 197 5.57 -4.23 7.35
C GLN A 197 5.80 -5.67 6.91
N PHE A 198 7.04 -6.00 6.56
CA PHE A 198 7.46 -7.36 6.29
C PHE A 198 8.96 -7.53 6.54
N LEU A 199 9.31 -8.69 7.06
CA LEU A 199 10.69 -9.15 7.22
C LEU A 199 10.85 -10.39 6.35
N ASP A 200 11.79 -10.35 5.42
CA ASP A 200 12.27 -11.54 4.75
C ASP A 200 13.61 -11.92 5.37
N ALA A 201 13.77 -13.18 5.74
CA ALA A 201 14.97 -13.66 6.42
C ALA A 201 15.50 -14.92 5.76
N SER A 202 16.82 -15.07 5.71
CA SER A 202 17.45 -16.30 5.26
C SER A 202 18.51 -16.78 6.25
N LEU A 203 18.58 -18.09 6.39
CA LEU A 203 19.62 -18.80 7.12
C LEU A 203 20.39 -19.66 6.13
N ILE A 204 21.68 -19.43 6.03
CA ILE A 204 22.54 -20.06 5.03
C ILE A 204 23.65 -20.82 5.74
N LYS A 205 23.83 -22.09 5.40
CA LYS A 205 24.95 -22.91 5.83
C LYS A 205 25.88 -23.15 4.66
N THR A 206 27.15 -22.77 4.81
CA THR A 206 28.21 -23.12 3.86
C THR A 206 29.06 -24.25 4.44
N VAL A 207 29.10 -25.37 3.74
CA VAL A 207 29.97 -26.51 4.02
C VAL A 207 31.07 -26.54 2.96
N SER A 208 32.31 -26.36 3.39
CA SER A 208 33.48 -26.44 2.51
C SER A 208 34.07 -27.84 2.57
N PHE A 209 34.12 -28.56 1.45
CA PHE A 209 34.78 -29.86 1.37
C PHE A 209 36.27 -29.71 1.13
N ASN A 210 36.64 -28.81 0.21
CA ASN A 210 38.03 -28.44 -0.06
C ASN A 210 38.08 -26.95 -0.50
N ARG A 211 39.21 -26.50 -1.08
CA ARG A 211 39.39 -25.10 -1.50
C ARG A 211 38.53 -24.70 -2.70
N SER A 212 38.13 -25.66 -3.54
CA SER A 212 37.37 -25.42 -4.77
C SER A 212 35.89 -25.78 -4.62
N VAL A 213 35.58 -26.83 -3.86
CA VAL A 213 34.22 -27.37 -3.75
C VAL A 213 33.53 -26.97 -2.43
N ARG A 214 32.39 -26.28 -2.54
CA ARG A 214 31.56 -25.83 -1.43
C ARG A 214 30.07 -26.12 -1.68
N LEU A 215 29.35 -26.58 -0.66
CA LEU A 215 27.90 -26.72 -0.65
C LEU A 215 27.28 -25.57 0.16
N GLN A 216 26.33 -24.85 -0.42
CA GLN A 216 25.47 -23.91 0.29
C GLN A 216 24.07 -24.50 0.44
N LEU A 217 23.60 -24.59 1.67
CA LEU A 217 22.21 -24.88 2.01
C LEU A 217 21.56 -23.57 2.44
N ARG A 218 20.36 -23.27 1.93
CA ARG A 218 19.61 -22.05 2.24
C ARG A 218 18.22 -22.42 2.71
N LEU A 219 17.81 -21.81 3.82
CA LEU A 219 16.44 -21.74 4.28
C LEU A 219 16.02 -20.27 4.21
N GLU A 220 15.03 -19.95 3.40
CA GLU A 220 14.50 -18.60 3.25
C GLU A 220 13.06 -18.58 3.79
N ALA A 221 12.73 -17.54 4.53
CA ALA A 221 11.41 -17.27 5.06
C ALA A 221 10.95 -15.91 4.54
N ILE A 222 10.09 -15.94 3.52
CA ILE A 222 9.39 -14.75 3.04
C ILE A 222 8.28 -14.45 4.03
N ASN A 223 8.13 -13.18 4.42
CA ASN A 223 7.26 -12.77 5.53
C ASN A 223 7.54 -13.61 6.80
N ALA A 224 8.80 -13.65 7.23
CA ALA A 224 9.29 -14.43 8.37
C ALA A 224 8.51 -14.19 9.67
N LEU A 225 8.04 -12.97 9.90
CA LEU A 225 7.23 -12.60 11.06
C LEU A 225 5.75 -12.98 10.92
N ASN A 226 5.33 -13.49 9.76
CA ASN A 226 3.95 -13.83 9.43
C ASN A 226 2.97 -12.66 9.67
N HIS A 227 3.39 -11.45 9.33
CA HIS A 227 2.58 -10.26 9.49
C HIS A 227 1.53 -10.17 8.36
N ALA A 228 0.26 -10.03 8.72
CA ALA A 228 -0.83 -9.88 7.75
C ALA A 228 -0.98 -8.42 7.33
N ILE A 229 -1.06 -8.19 6.02
CA ILE A 229 -1.42 -6.92 5.43
C ILE A 229 -2.78 -7.10 4.78
N PHE A 230 -3.75 -6.31 5.22
CA PHE A 230 -5.14 -6.36 4.81
C PHE A 230 -5.37 -5.51 3.56
N ALA A 231 -6.32 -5.94 2.72
CA ALA A 231 -6.78 -5.16 1.58
C ALA A 231 -7.43 -3.83 2.02
N ILE A 232 -7.63 -2.93 1.06
CA ILE A 232 -8.34 -1.66 1.29
C ILE A 232 -9.75 -1.96 1.84
N PRO A 233 -10.20 -1.25 2.88
CA PRO A 233 -11.52 -1.47 3.45
C PRO A 233 -12.61 -1.00 2.49
N ASN A 234 -13.85 -1.46 2.67
CA ASN A 234 -14.98 -0.94 1.90
C ASN A 234 -15.18 0.56 2.21
N LEU A 235 -15.10 1.39 1.18
CA LEU A 235 -15.20 2.86 1.30
C LEU A 235 -16.58 3.42 1.00
N ASP A 236 -17.57 2.56 0.70
CA ASP A 236 -18.95 2.97 0.47
C ASP A 236 -19.69 3.05 1.81
N PRO A 237 -20.06 4.26 2.28
CA PRO A 237 -20.69 4.41 3.58
C PRO A 237 -22.17 3.97 3.60
N THR A 238 -22.72 3.53 2.45
CA THR A 238 -24.01 2.85 2.36
C THR A 238 -23.91 1.32 2.41
N SER A 239 -22.69 0.76 2.48
CA SER A 239 -22.43 -0.67 2.64
C SER A 239 -22.44 -1.09 4.11
N SER A 240 -22.97 -2.29 4.40
CA SER A 240 -22.84 -2.92 5.73
C SER A 240 -21.39 -3.24 6.12
N ASN A 241 -20.50 -3.28 5.14
CA ASN A 241 -19.08 -3.52 5.32
C ASN A 241 -18.26 -2.24 5.35
N PHE A 242 -18.88 -1.05 5.33
CA PHE A 242 -18.14 0.23 5.38
C PHE A 242 -17.08 0.23 6.49
N GLY A 243 -15.84 0.56 6.12
CA GLY A 243 -14.72 0.59 7.05
C GLY A 243 -14.14 -0.76 7.42
N LYS A 244 -14.66 -1.86 6.87
CA LYS A 244 -14.16 -3.22 7.11
C LYS A 244 -13.33 -3.71 5.94
N THR A 245 -12.27 -4.44 6.27
CA THR A 245 -11.54 -5.25 5.29
C THR A 245 -12.03 -6.69 5.35
N THR A 246 -12.21 -7.31 4.17
CA THR A 246 -12.71 -8.69 4.05
C THR A 246 -11.68 -9.67 3.48
N SER A 247 -10.47 -9.20 3.16
CA SER A 247 -9.42 -10.03 2.58
C SER A 247 -8.01 -9.57 2.97
N GLN A 248 -7.07 -10.51 2.90
CA GLN A 248 -5.63 -10.25 3.02
C GLN A 248 -5.05 -9.90 1.65
N PHE A 249 -4.14 -8.92 1.61
CA PHE A 249 -3.45 -8.47 0.42
C PHE A 249 -2.12 -9.20 0.19
N ASN A 250 -1.33 -9.43 1.25
CA ASN A 250 -0.05 -10.13 1.13
C ASN A 250 -0.18 -11.64 1.27
N ILE A 251 0.89 -12.36 0.96
CA ILE A 251 0.99 -13.80 1.25
C ILE A 251 1.34 -14.04 2.73
N PRO A 252 0.83 -15.13 3.33
CA PRO A 252 1.32 -15.64 4.61
C PRO A 252 2.81 -16.02 4.50
N ARG A 253 3.41 -16.32 5.66
CA ARG A 253 4.80 -16.79 5.72
C ARG A 253 5.03 -17.98 4.77
N ASN A 254 6.04 -17.87 3.92
CA ASN A 254 6.41 -18.89 2.96
C ASN A 254 7.87 -19.30 3.16
N TYR A 255 8.12 -20.60 3.28
CA TYR A 255 9.46 -21.14 3.43
C TYR A 255 9.97 -21.71 2.11
N GLN A 256 11.23 -21.43 1.79
CA GLN A 256 11.91 -21.95 0.61
C GLN A 256 13.23 -22.61 1.04
N LEU A 257 13.53 -23.74 0.41
CA LEU A 257 14.74 -24.50 0.64
C LEU A 257 15.53 -24.59 -0.67
N ALA A 258 16.83 -24.31 -0.60
CA ALA A 258 17.70 -24.42 -1.77
C ALA A 258 19.05 -25.03 -1.38
N ALA A 259 19.62 -25.80 -2.31
CA ALA A 259 20.97 -26.31 -2.24
C ALA A 259 21.74 -25.85 -3.49
N LYS A 260 22.95 -25.35 -3.29
CA LYS A 260 23.85 -24.93 -4.38
C LYS A 260 25.23 -25.53 -4.16
N LEU A 261 25.69 -26.33 -5.10
CA LEU A 261 27.07 -26.78 -5.18
C LEU A 261 27.89 -25.76 -5.99
N ILE A 262 29.05 -25.39 -5.48
CA ILE A 262 30.01 -24.45 -6.08
C ILE A 262 31.31 -25.22 -6.26
N PHE A 263 31.86 -25.20 -7.47
CA PHE A 263 33.11 -25.86 -7.86
C PHE A 263 34.04 -24.89 -8.59
#